data_AF-A0A645IN32-F1
#
_entry.id   AF-A0A645IN32-F1
#
_cell.length_a   1.000
_cell.length_b   1.000
_cell.length_c   1.000
_cell.angle_alpha   90.00
_cell.angle_beta   90.00
_cell.angle_gamma   90.00
#
_symmetry.space_group_name_H-M   'P 1'
#
loop_
_entity.id
_entity.type
_entity.pdbx_description
1 polymer ?
#
loop_
_entity_poly.entity_id
_entity_poly.type
_entity_poly.pdbx_seq_one_letter_code
_entity_poly.pdbx_strand_id
1 'polypeptide(L)'
;MFASESTGVLESPGVIHAAVLKNCRDSKKSLEKCRKYKAKRIVSPHYGIIPGYYNQEYWDLYEKAMEHEEMFIKGLREKGLPAEDMLNEYTKHFWREDRAKEQPIEAFRINAARIIMAYSENMDI
;
A
#
# COMPACT_ATOMS: atom_id res chain seq x y z
N MET A 1 -9.34 13.55 11.57
CA MET A 1 -9.49 12.08 11.42
C MET A 1 -8.10 11.49 11.54
N PHE A 2 -7.95 10.48 12.39
CA PHE A 2 -6.73 9.68 12.44
C PHE A 2 -6.86 8.58 11.39
N ALA A 3 -5.94 8.56 10.42
CA ALA A 3 -5.84 7.48 9.45
C ALA A 3 -5.10 6.29 10.08
N SER A 4 -5.17 5.14 9.43
CA SER A 4 -4.39 3.94 9.77
C SER A 4 -3.55 3.49 8.57
N GLU A 5 -2.63 2.57 8.77
CA GLU A 5 -1.84 1.99 7.67
C GLU A 5 -2.72 1.33 6.60
N SER A 6 -3.90 0.81 6.98
CA SER A 6 -4.91 0.28 6.05
C SER A 6 -5.62 1.35 5.20
N THR A 7 -5.19 2.60 5.33
CA THR A 7 -5.62 3.76 4.54
C THR A 7 -4.45 4.53 3.96
N GLY A 8 -3.27 3.89 3.88
CA GLY A 8 -2.07 4.41 3.27
C GLY A 8 -1.10 5.07 4.25
N VAL A 9 0.17 5.04 3.90
CA VAL A 9 1.25 5.72 4.63
C VAL A 9 1.93 6.73 3.71
N LEU A 10 1.72 8.03 3.94
CA LEU A 10 2.34 9.10 3.16
C LEU A 10 3.77 9.33 3.66
N GLU A 11 4.77 8.79 2.95
CA GLU A 11 6.20 8.95 3.24
C GLU A 11 6.66 10.38 2.94
N SER A 12 6.29 10.89 1.78
CA SER A 12 6.63 12.24 1.31
C SER A 12 5.56 12.73 0.33
N PRO A 13 5.52 14.02 -0.04
CA PRO A 13 4.60 14.51 -1.06
C PRO A 13 4.71 13.67 -2.34
N GLY A 14 3.59 13.11 -2.79
CA GLY A 14 3.50 12.25 -3.97
C GLY A 14 3.89 10.78 -3.76
N VAL A 15 4.38 10.39 -2.59
CA VAL A 15 4.84 9.03 -2.30
C VAL A 15 4.03 8.44 -1.13
N ILE A 16 3.18 7.47 -1.46
CA ILE A 16 2.36 6.75 -0.49
C ILE A 16 2.55 5.24 -0.65
N HIS A 17 2.51 4.52 0.47
CA HIS A 17 2.52 3.05 0.48
C HIS A 17 1.13 2.53 0.81
N ALA A 18 0.62 1.59 0.00
CA ALA A 18 -0.68 0.98 0.23
C ALA A 18 -0.66 0.01 1.43
N ALA A 19 0.40 -0.79 1.53
CA ALA A 19 0.68 -1.70 2.66
C ALA A 19 -0.49 -2.62 3.05
N VAL A 20 -1.16 -3.22 2.05
CA VAL A 20 -2.34 -4.07 2.29
C VAL A 20 -1.94 -5.46 2.78
N LEU A 21 -1.77 -5.61 4.10
CA LEU A 21 -1.26 -6.85 4.70
C LEU A 21 -2.30 -7.97 4.90
N LYS A 22 -3.60 -7.65 4.87
CA LYS A 22 -4.67 -8.57 5.25
C LYS A 22 -5.72 -8.80 4.17
N ASN A 23 -6.34 -7.73 3.68
CA ASN A 23 -7.48 -7.85 2.76
C ASN A 23 -7.65 -6.59 1.91
N CYS A 24 -7.61 -6.72 0.58
CA CYS A 24 -7.75 -5.58 -0.33
C CYS A 24 -9.18 -5.06 -0.39
N ARG A 25 -10.20 -5.93 -0.37
CA ARG A 25 -11.61 -5.51 -0.34
C ARG A 25 -11.92 -4.61 0.85
N ASP A 26 -11.47 -4.97 2.05
CA ASP A 26 -11.71 -4.17 3.26
C ASP A 26 -10.87 -2.89 3.30
N SER A 27 -9.69 -2.91 2.66
CA SER A 27 -8.88 -1.70 2.46
C SER A 27 -9.55 -0.71 1.49
N LYS A 28 -10.12 -1.20 0.38
CA LYS A 28 -10.92 -0.39 -0.57
C LYS A 28 -12.17 0.19 0.10
N LYS A 29 -12.92 -0.61 0.88
CA LYS A 29 -14.06 -0.10 1.68
C LYS A 29 -13.64 0.97 2.68
N SER A 30 -12.48 0.80 3.31
CA SER A 30 -11.95 1.79 4.27
C SER A 30 -11.61 3.10 3.58
N LEU A 31 -10.95 3.05 2.41
CA LEU A 31 -10.71 4.21 1.55
C LEU A 31 -12.02 4.95 1.23
N GLU A 32 -13.02 4.25 0.68
CA GLU A 32 -14.30 4.85 0.30
C GLU A 32 -14.99 5.54 1.49
N LYS A 33 -15.03 4.85 2.64
CA LYS A 33 -15.64 5.38 3.87
C LYS A 33 -14.91 6.63 4.36
N CYS A 34 -13.58 6.59 4.43
CA CYS A 34 -12.76 7.70 4.90
C CYS A 34 -12.80 8.90 3.96
N ARG A 35 -12.72 8.67 2.64
CA ARG A 35 -12.85 9.71 1.61
C ARG A 35 -14.23 10.38 1.67
N LYS A 36 -15.31 9.60 1.79
CA LYS A 36 -16.69 10.12 1.88
C LYS A 36 -16.93 10.97 3.13
N TYR A 37 -16.22 10.71 4.22
CA TYR A 37 -16.34 11.49 5.46
C TYR A 37 -15.88 12.95 5.31
N LYS A 38 -15.06 13.27 4.29
CA LYS A 38 -14.60 14.64 3.99
C LYS A 38 -13.98 15.36 5.21
N ALA A 39 -13.11 14.67 5.93
CA ALA A 39 -12.42 15.25 7.08
C ALA A 39 -11.65 16.53 6.69
N LYS A 40 -11.78 17.59 7.49
CA LYS A 40 -11.02 18.85 7.31
C LYS A 40 -9.52 18.66 7.59
N ARG A 41 -9.17 17.74 8.48
CA ARG A 41 -7.80 17.43 8.89
C ARG A 41 -7.61 15.92 8.93
N ILE A 42 -6.51 15.45 8.33
CA ILE A 42 -6.08 14.05 8.38
C ILE A 42 -4.75 14.02 9.14
N VAL A 43 -4.63 13.08 10.08
CA VAL A 43 -3.36 12.71 10.69
C VAL A 43 -2.97 11.37 10.07
N SER A 44 -1.88 11.38 9.29
CA SER A 44 -1.30 10.19 8.67
C SER A 44 -0.80 9.24 9.77
N PRO A 45 -0.87 7.90 9.57
CA PRO A 45 -0.37 6.93 10.54
C PRO A 45 1.12 7.14 10.88
N HIS A 46 1.88 7.68 9.92
CA HIS A 46 3.27 8.12 10.10
C HIS A 46 3.40 9.60 9.73
N TYR A 47 4.39 10.29 10.30
CA TYR A 47 4.78 11.67 9.91
C TYR A 47 3.77 12.80 10.20
N GLY A 48 2.61 12.51 10.79
CA GLY A 48 1.74 13.50 11.43
C GLY A 48 0.68 14.14 10.54
N ILE A 49 0.48 15.45 10.67
CA ILE A 49 -0.67 16.15 10.09
C ILE A 49 -0.46 16.39 8.59
N ILE A 50 -1.43 15.97 7.78
CA ILE A 50 -1.49 16.27 6.34
C ILE A 50 -2.00 17.71 6.14
N PRO A 51 -1.36 18.53 5.29
CA PRO A 51 -1.88 19.84 4.93
C PRO A 51 -3.29 19.73 4.33
N GLY A 52 -4.23 20.57 4.78
CA GLY A 52 -5.65 20.40 4.42
C GLY A 52 -5.96 20.44 2.92
N TYR A 53 -5.17 21.18 2.13
CA TYR A 53 -5.30 21.23 0.67
C TYR A 53 -4.93 19.90 0.00
N TYR A 54 -4.21 19.03 0.71
CA TYR A 54 -3.69 17.76 0.22
C TYR A 54 -4.59 16.57 0.56
N ASN A 55 -5.70 16.80 1.28
CA ASN A 55 -6.56 15.71 1.76
C ASN A 55 -7.13 14.86 0.62
N GLN A 56 -7.52 15.46 -0.51
CA GLN A 56 -8.03 14.72 -1.65
C GLN A 56 -6.90 13.94 -2.34
N GLU A 57 -5.77 14.60 -2.59
CA GLU A 57 -4.59 13.98 -3.19
C GLU A 57 -4.11 12.77 -2.37
N TYR A 58 -4.15 12.83 -1.04
CA TYR A 58 -3.82 11.70 -0.18
C TYR A 58 -4.65 10.43 -0.50
N TRP A 59 -5.96 10.59 -0.68
CA TRP A 59 -6.83 9.46 -1.03
C TRP A 59 -6.59 8.98 -2.46
N ASP A 60 -6.38 9.90 -3.39
CA ASP A 60 -6.14 9.59 -4.80
C ASP A 60 -4.81 8.86 -4.99
N LEU A 61 -3.78 9.26 -4.25
CA LEU A 61 -2.50 8.56 -4.21
C LEU A 61 -2.66 7.16 -3.61
N TYR A 62 -3.41 7.00 -2.52
CA TYR A 62 -3.60 5.69 -1.90
C TYR A 62 -4.29 4.71 -2.86
N GLU A 63 -5.34 5.16 -3.53
CA GLU A 63 -6.05 4.37 -4.55
C GLU A 63 -5.12 3.95 -5.70
N LYS A 64 -4.37 4.90 -6.26
CA LYS A 64 -3.38 4.62 -7.32
C LYS A 64 -2.29 3.66 -6.85
N ALA A 65 -1.82 3.78 -5.61
CA ALA A 65 -0.84 2.86 -5.05
C ALA A 65 -1.41 1.44 -4.93
N MET A 66 -2.66 1.30 -4.50
CA MET A 66 -3.34 0.01 -4.46
C MET A 66 -3.49 -0.61 -5.85
N GLU A 67 -3.88 0.18 -6.85
CA GLU A 67 -4.04 -0.27 -8.24
C GLU A 67 -2.71 -0.68 -8.87
N HIS A 68 -1.65 0.10 -8.65
CA HIS A 68 -0.31 -0.21 -9.15
C HIS A 68 0.21 -1.53 -8.56
N GLU A 69 0.04 -1.72 -7.25
CA GLU A 69 0.43 -2.96 -6.57
C GLU A 69 -0.38 -4.17 -7.06
N GLU A 70 -1.69 -4.01 -7.25
CA GLU A 70 -2.58 -5.03 -7.80
C GLU A 70 -2.16 -5.45 -9.22
N MET A 71 -1.91 -4.48 -10.11
CA MET A 71 -1.49 -4.72 -11.48
C MET A 71 -0.14 -5.42 -11.54
N PHE A 72 0.82 -4.99 -10.71
CA PHE A 72 2.14 -5.60 -10.66
C PHE A 72 2.05 -7.07 -10.22
N ILE A 73 1.34 -7.35 -9.14
CA ILE A 73 1.18 -8.72 -8.60
C ILE A 73 0.42 -9.61 -9.59
N LYS A 74 -0.63 -9.08 -10.23
CA LYS A 74 -1.36 -9.79 -11.28
C LYS A 74 -0.45 -10.18 -12.44
N GLY A 75 0.39 -9.26 -12.92
CA GLY A 75 1.36 -9.53 -13.98
C GLY A 75 2.40 -10.59 -13.60
N LEU A 76 2.79 -10.69 -12.32
CA LEU A 76 3.65 -11.78 -11.84
C LEU A 76 2.92 -13.13 -11.80
N ARG A 77 1.64 -13.15 -11.40
CA ARG A 77 0.80 -14.35 -11.39
C ARG A 77 0.55 -14.91 -12.79
N GLU A 78 0.25 -14.04 -13.75
CA GLU A 78 0.00 -14.42 -15.15
C GLU A 78 1.24 -15.07 -15.81
N LYS A 79 2.44 -14.76 -15.31
CA LYS A 79 3.70 -15.41 -15.73
C LYS A 79 3.90 -16.79 -15.11
N GLY A 80 3.05 -17.22 -14.18
CA GLY A 80 3.16 -18.52 -13.51
C GLY A 80 4.37 -18.64 -12.59
N LEU A 81 4.89 -17.51 -12.08
CA LEU A 81 6.08 -17.52 -11.24
C LEU A 81 5.83 -18.23 -9.89
N PRO A 82 6.79 -19.02 -9.40
CA PRO A 82 6.80 -19.52 -8.01
C PRO A 82 6.74 -18.38 -7.00
N ALA A 83 6.20 -18.65 -5.80
CA ALA A 83 6.01 -17.64 -4.76
C ALA A 83 7.30 -16.89 -4.36
N GLU A 84 8.43 -17.60 -4.29
CA GLU A 84 9.73 -16.99 -3.96
C GLU A 84 10.22 -16.06 -5.08
N ASP A 85 10.01 -16.43 -6.34
CA ASP A 85 10.38 -15.59 -7.49
C ASP A 85 9.49 -14.35 -7.56
N MET A 86 8.20 -14.48 -7.25
CA MET A 86 7.31 -13.33 -7.11
C MET A 86 7.78 -12.37 -6.00
N LEU A 87 8.20 -12.91 -4.85
CA LEU A 87 8.73 -12.12 -3.75
C LEU A 87 10.04 -11.41 -4.13
N ASN A 88 10.91 -12.06 -4.89
CA ASN A 88 12.15 -11.46 -5.37
C ASN A 88 11.89 -10.33 -6.36
N GLU A 89 10.99 -10.51 -7.33
CA GLU A 89 10.59 -9.46 -8.28
C GLU A 89 9.88 -8.30 -7.59
N TYR A 90 8.98 -8.58 -6.65
CA TYR A 90 8.32 -7.55 -5.83
C TYR A 90 9.35 -6.78 -5.00
N THR A 91 10.29 -7.48 -4.36
CA THR A 91 11.36 -6.84 -3.58
C THR A 91 12.21 -5.94 -4.46
N LYS A 92 12.64 -6.42 -5.63
CA LYS A 92 13.42 -5.63 -6.58
C LYS A 92 12.68 -4.37 -7.04
N HIS A 93 11.35 -4.44 -7.18
CA HIS A 93 10.55 -3.32 -7.65
C HIS A 93 10.24 -2.28 -6.58
N PHE A 94 9.90 -2.72 -5.35
CA PHE A 94 9.36 -1.84 -4.31
C PHE A 94 10.34 -1.50 -3.17
N TRP A 95 11.42 -2.27 -3.01
CA TRP A 95 12.46 -1.97 -2.02
C TRP A 95 13.36 -0.83 -2.50
N ARG A 96 13.72 0.06 -1.57
CA ARG A 96 14.75 1.09 -1.76
C ARG A 96 15.73 1.00 -0.61
N GLU A 97 17.02 1.11 -0.89
CA GLU A 97 18.07 0.97 0.13
C GLU A 97 17.95 2.00 1.27
N ASP A 98 17.44 3.19 0.98
CA ASP A 98 17.26 4.23 1.99
C ASP A 98 16.16 3.93 3.01
N ARG A 99 15.22 3.00 2.70
CA ARG A 99 14.26 2.46 3.68
C ARG A 99 14.92 1.63 4.77
N ALA A 100 16.17 1.18 4.59
CA ALA A 100 16.91 0.46 5.64
C ALA A 100 17.07 1.28 6.93
N LYS A 101 16.87 2.60 6.87
CA LYS A 101 16.83 3.50 8.04
C LYS A 101 15.56 3.35 8.87
N GLU A 102 14.46 2.89 8.27
CA GLU A 102 13.15 2.78 8.90
C GLU A 102 12.80 1.33 9.24
N GLN A 103 13.15 0.38 8.36
CA GLN A 103 12.93 -1.05 8.59
C GLN A 103 14.01 -1.92 7.94
N PRO A 104 14.38 -3.06 8.55
CA PRO A 104 15.24 -4.06 7.90
C PRO A 104 14.60 -4.67 6.64
N ILE A 105 15.43 -5.16 5.72
CA ILE A 105 14.95 -5.80 4.49
C ILE A 105 14.15 -7.08 4.78
N GLU A 106 14.47 -7.79 5.86
CA GLU A 106 13.75 -8.98 6.29
C GLU A 106 12.30 -8.64 6.69
N ALA A 107 12.09 -7.54 7.40
CA ALA A 107 10.76 -7.06 7.76
C ALA A 107 9.97 -6.65 6.51
N PHE A 108 10.63 -5.98 5.56
CA PHE A 108 10.03 -5.67 4.27
C PHE A 108 9.60 -6.94 3.53
N ARG A 109 10.47 -7.96 3.42
CA ARG A 109 10.17 -9.21 2.70
C ARG A 109 9.02 -9.98 3.34
N ILE A 110 8.93 -10.01 4.66
CA ILE A 110 7.80 -10.62 5.38
C ILE A 110 6.50 -9.91 5.01
N ASN A 111 6.50 -8.57 5.01
CA ASN A 111 5.33 -7.77 4.64
C ASN A 111 4.97 -7.94 3.15
N ALA A 112 5.96 -7.93 2.27
CA ALA A 112 5.79 -8.14 0.83
C ALA A 112 5.15 -9.50 0.53
N ALA A 113 5.59 -10.58 1.18
CA ALA A 113 4.98 -11.89 1.02
C ALA A 113 3.49 -11.87 1.42
N ARG A 114 3.14 -11.18 2.52
CA ARG A 114 1.74 -11.03 2.97
C ARG A 114 0.91 -10.18 2.01
N ILE A 115 1.48 -9.10 1.45
CA ILE A 115 0.84 -8.26 0.45
C ILE A 115 0.53 -9.06 -0.81
N ILE A 116 1.52 -9.80 -1.34
CA ILE A 116 1.33 -10.66 -2.52
C ILE A 116 0.17 -11.63 -2.31
N MET A 117 0.09 -12.27 -1.13
CA MET A 117 -1.02 -13.15 -0.77
C MET A 117 -2.36 -12.40 -0.73
N ALA A 118 -2.43 -11.27 -0.01
CA ALA A 118 -3.66 -10.51 0.17
C ALA A 118 -4.26 -10.04 -1.17
N TYR A 119 -3.43 -9.61 -2.12
CA TYR A 119 -3.88 -9.25 -3.46
C TYR A 119 -4.32 -10.47 -4.27
N SER A 120 -3.61 -11.58 -4.17
CA SER A 120 -3.96 -12.80 -4.89
C SER A 120 -5.31 -13.37 -4.44
N GLU A 121 -5.62 -13.33 -3.15
CA GLU A 121 -6.90 -13.77 -2.59
C GLU A 121 -8.09 -12.90 -3.06
N ASN A 122 -7.84 -11.67 -3.54
CA ASN A 122 -8.88 -10.80 -4.10
C ASN A 122 -9.12 -11.00 -5.60
N MET A 123 -8.31 -11.82 -6.28
CA MET A 123 -8.37 -11.97 -7.74
C MET A 123 -9.37 -13.04 -8.22
N ASP A 124 -10.07 -13.75 -7.33
CA ASP A 124 -11.06 -14.79 -7.64
C ASP A 124 -10.63 -15.68 -8.84
N ILE A 125 -9.44 -16.29 -8.74
CA ILE A 125 -8.95 -17.37 -9.63
C ILE A 125 -8.92 -18.67 -8.84
#